data_AF-A0AA38LE70-F1
#
_entry.id   AF-A0AA38LE70-F1
#
_cell.length_a   1.000
_cell.length_b   1.000
_cell.length_c   1.000
_cell.angle_alpha   90.00
_cell.angle_beta   90.00
_cell.angle_gamma   90.00
#
_symmetry.space_group_name_H-M   'P 1'
#
loop_
_entity.id
_entity.type
_entity.pdbx_description
1 polymer ?
#
loop_
_entity_poly.entity_id
_entity_poly.type
_entity_poly.pdbx_seq_one_letter_code
_entity_poly.pdbx_strand_id
1 'polypeptide(L)' 'HYLVIPVDHIATVRNLQRRKEDYVLVEHMLKIGQSLLQKDVPGALGYRFGFHQPPFNSVNHLHLHCFALPYTP' A
#
# COMPACT_ATOMS: atom_id res chain seq x y z
N HIS A 1 -3.93 9.10 5.76
CA HIS A 1 -2.80 8.36 5.18
C HIS A 1 -2.60 7.10 6.01
N TYR A 2 -2.86 5.93 5.44
CA TYR A 2 -2.62 4.64 6.09
C TYR A 2 -1.45 3.91 5.43
N LEU A 3 -0.83 3.02 6.21
CA LEU A 3 0.14 2.05 5.72
C LEU A 3 -0.42 0.65 5.92
N VAL A 4 -0.55 -0.11 4.84
CA VAL A 4 -0.87 -1.55 4.92
C VAL A 4 0.44 -2.32 4.78
N ILE A 5 0.75 -3.17 5.76
CA ILE A 5 2.06 -3.81 5.91
C ILE A 5 1.84 -5.32 6.03
N PRO A 6 2.50 -6.17 5.23
CA PRO A 6 2.44 -7.61 5.40
C PRO A 6 3.15 -8.02 6.70
N VAL A 7 2.66 -9.08 7.33
CA VAL A 7 3.29 -9.67 8.52
C VAL A 7 4.67 -10.21 8.18
N ASP A 8 4.76 -10.97 7.09
CA ASP A 8 6.03 -11.49 6.61
C ASP A 8 6.91 -10.38 6.05
N HIS A 9 8.20 -10.47 6.33
CA HIS A 9 9.17 -9.50 5.88
C HIS A 9 9.44 -9.63 4.38
N ILE A 10 9.14 -8.58 3.63
CA ILE A 10 9.53 -8.39 2.23
C ILE A 10 10.23 -7.05 2.16
N ALA A 11 11.53 -7.01 1.83
CA ALA A 11 12.32 -5.80 2.01
C ALA A 11 11.81 -4.60 1.18
N THR A 12 11.54 -4.82 -0.10
CA THR A 12 11.10 -3.76 -1.02
C THR A 12 10.22 -4.33 -2.13
N VAL A 13 9.60 -3.47 -2.95
CA VAL A 13 8.89 -3.93 -4.15
C VAL A 13 9.76 -4.70 -5.15
N ARG A 14 11.09 -4.53 -5.12
CA ARG A 14 12.02 -5.28 -6.00
C ARG A 14 12.11 -6.76 -5.62
N ASN A 15 11.64 -7.14 -4.44
CA ASN A 15 11.62 -8.51 -3.96
C ASN A 15 10.31 -9.24 -4.32
N LEU A 16 9.31 -8.53 -4.84
CA LEU A 16 8.10 -9.14 -5.40
C LEU A 16 8.43 -9.82 -6.74
N GLN A 17 7.89 -11.00 -6.94
CA GLN A 17 8.05 -11.81 -8.14
C GLN A 17 6.73 -11.89 -8.91
N ARG A 18 6.81 -12.18 -10.21
CA ARG A 18 5.62 -12.42 -11.05
C ARG A 18 5.06 -13.83 -10.79
N ARG A 19 4.61 -14.07 -9.57
CA ARG A 19 4.03 -15.34 -9.10
C ARG A 19 2.69 -15.11 -8.42
N LYS A 20 1.89 -16.17 -8.33
CA LYS A 20 0.50 -16.08 -7.85
C LYS A 20 0.42 -15.60 -6.40
N GLU A 21 1.36 -16.01 -5.58
CA GLU A 21 1.41 -15.71 -4.15
C GLU A 21 1.59 -14.21 -3.91
N ASP A 22 2.54 -13.59 -4.62
CA ASP A 22 2.81 -12.16 -4.50
C ASP A 22 1.68 -11.32 -5.11
N TYR A 23 1.05 -11.80 -6.19
CA TYR A 23 -0.16 -11.17 -6.73
C TYR A 23 -1.28 -11.16 -5.69
N VAL A 24 -1.58 -12.32 -5.07
CA VAL A 24 -2.63 -12.44 -4.05
C VAL A 24 -2.32 -11.55 -2.84
N LEU A 25 -1.07 -11.50 -2.40
CA LEU A 25 -0.65 -10.63 -1.30
C LEU A 25 -0.92 -9.16 -1.61
N VAL A 26 -0.43 -8.66 -2.74
CA VAL A 26 -0.56 -7.24 -3.11
C VAL A 26 -2.01 -6.87 -3.38
N GLU A 27 -2.79 -7.76 -4.01
CA GLU A 27 -4.23 -7.57 -4.21
C GLU A 27 -4.97 -7.47 -2.86
N HIS A 28 -4.62 -8.31 -1.89
CA HIS A 28 -5.19 -8.26 -0.55
C HIS A 28 -4.83 -6.97 0.19
N MET A 29 -3.57 -6.54 0.11
CA MET A 29 -3.13 -5.26 0.67
C MET A 29 -3.94 -4.08 0.10
N LEU A 30 -4.16 -4.07 -1.22
CA LEU A 30 -4.97 -3.04 -1.88
C LEU A 30 -6.43 -3.07 -1.39
N LYS A 31 -7.05 -4.25 -1.31
CA LYS A 31 -8.44 -4.42 -0.82
C LYS A 31 -8.61 -3.89 0.60
N ILE A 32 -7.66 -4.19 1.50
CA ILE A 32 -7.65 -3.65 2.87
C ILE A 32 -7.59 -2.12 2.83
N GLY A 33 -6.64 -1.56 2.08
CA GLY A 33 -6.47 -0.11 1.98
C GLY A 33 -7.71 0.61 1.44
N GLN A 34 -8.34 0.05 0.41
CA GLN A 34 -9.59 0.56 -0.15
C GLN A 34 -10.73 0.51 0.87
N SER A 35 -10.91 -0.63 1.55
CA SER A 35 -11.98 -0.80 2.53
C SER A 35 -11.84 0.17 3.71
N LEU A 36 -10.62 0.36 4.24
CA LEU A 36 -10.36 1.30 5.33
C LEU A 36 -10.66 2.74 4.91
N LEU A 37 -10.17 3.18 3.75
CA LEU A 37 -10.42 4.56 3.29
C LEU A 37 -11.88 4.81 2.96
N GLN A 38 -12.58 3.86 2.35
CA GLN A 38 -14.01 3.97 2.07
C GLN A 38 -14.85 4.05 3.36
N LYS A 39 -14.45 3.32 4.40
CA LYS A 39 -15.12 3.34 5.70
C LYS A 39 -14.88 4.65 6.44
N ASP A 40 -13.63 5.09 6.52
CA ASP A 40 -13.22 6.16 7.42
C ASP A 40 -13.29 7.55 6.75
N VAL A 41 -13.20 7.62 5.42
CA VAL A 41 -13.23 8.86 4.63
C VAL A 41 -14.10 8.73 3.36
N PRO A 42 -15.37 8.29 3.46
CA PRO A 42 -16.22 7.98 2.30
C PRO A 42 -16.44 9.14 1.31
N GLY A 43 -16.31 10.39 1.77
CA GLY A 43 -16.48 11.60 0.97
C GLY A 43 -15.19 12.15 0.33
N ALA A 44 -14.09 11.40 0.36
CA ALA A 44 -12.85 11.84 -0.29
C ALA A 44 -13.05 12.04 -1.80
N LEU A 45 -12.37 13.03 -2.36
CA LEU A 45 -12.42 13.30 -3.81
C LEU A 45 -11.76 12.19 -4.63
N GLY A 46 -10.90 11.39 -3.99
CA GLY A 46 -10.30 10.22 -4.58
C GLY A 46 -9.35 9.52 -3.62
N TYR A 47 -8.94 8.32 -4.01
CA TYR A 47 -7.95 7.54 -3.26
C TYR A 47 -6.73 7.26 -4.14
N ARG A 48 -5.54 7.34 -3.55
CA ARG A 48 -4.28 6.93 -4.20
C ARG A 48 -3.56 5.86 -3.40
N PHE A 49 -3.01 4.90 -4.12
CA PHE A 49 -2.32 3.76 -3.55
C PHE A 49 -0.96 3.63 -4.22
N GLY A 50 0.09 3.33 -3.45
CA GLY A 50 1.41 3.18 -4.02
C GLY A 50 2.46 2.71 -3.02
N PHE A 51 3.57 2.25 -3.55
CA PHE A 51 4.74 1.86 -2.79
C PHE A 51 5.88 2.83 -3.11
N HIS A 52 6.73 3.11 -2.13
CA HIS A 52 8.04 3.68 -2.42
C HIS A 52 8.94 2.63 -3.08
N GLN A 53 9.79 3.07 -4.00
CA GLN A 53 10.80 2.24 -4.63
C GLN A 53 12.20 2.70 -4.18
N PRO A 54 13.17 1.77 -4.00
CA PRO A 54 14.54 2.16 -3.69
C PRO A 54 15.14 3.10 -4.74
N PRO A 55 15.92 4.12 -4.34
CA PRO A 55 16.44 4.36 -2.99
C PRO A 55 15.52 5.24 -2.10
N PHE A 56 14.29 5.53 -2.52
CA PHE A 56 13.40 6.48 -1.83
C PHE A 56 12.54 5.85 -0.72
N ASN A 57 12.96 4.73 -0.15
CA ASN A 57 12.25 4.08 0.94
C ASN A 57 12.83 4.48 2.30
N SER A 58 11.97 4.83 3.25
CA SER A 58 12.36 5.18 4.63
C SER A 58 12.72 3.96 5.47
N VAL A 59 12.06 2.83 5.21
CA VAL A 59 12.31 1.53 5.83
C VAL A 59 12.38 0.43 4.79
N ASN A 60 13.16 -0.61 5.05
CA ASN A 60 13.28 -1.80 4.20
C ASN A 60 12.22 -2.85 4.58
N HIS A 61 10.93 -2.48 4.58
CA HIS A 61 9.82 -3.42 4.72
C HIS A 61 8.68 -2.93 3.84
N LEU A 62 8.12 -3.80 3.00
CA LEU A 62 7.07 -3.48 2.04
C LEU A 62 5.87 -2.87 2.76
N HIS A 63 5.46 -1.65 2.38
CA HIS A 63 4.26 -1.05 2.93
C HIS A 63 3.53 -0.27 1.83
N LEU A 64 2.24 -0.57 1.68
CA LEU A 64 1.37 0.14 0.75
C LEU A 64 0.89 1.43 1.41
N HIS A 65 1.20 2.56 0.81
CA HIS A 65 0.61 3.84 1.18
C HIS A 65 -0.82 3.92 0.64
N CYS A 66 -1.76 4.33 1.48
CA CYS A 66 -3.14 4.57 1.13
C CYS A 66 -3.50 6.02 1.50
N PHE A 67 -3.80 6.84 0.49
CA PHE A 67 -4.12 8.27 0.65
C PHE A 67 -5.57 8.53 0.28
N ALA A 68 -6.31 9.22 1.14
CA ALA A 68 -7.51 9.95 0.75
C ALA A 68 -7.10 11.36 0.30
N LEU A 69 -7.67 11.81 -0.82
CA LEU A 69 -7.37 13.10 -1.43
C LEU A 69 -8.46 14.14 -1.12
N PRO A 70 -8.09 15.43 -1.03
CA PRO A 70 -6.73 15.96 -1.14
C PRO A 70 -5.86 15.61 0.08
N TYR A 71 -4.57 15.39 -0.15
CA TYR A 71 -3.58 15.18 0.90
C TYR A 71 -2.42 16.13 0.65
N THR A 72 -2.02 16.87 1.68
CA THR A 72 -0.83 17.71 1.66
C THR A 72 0.28 16.93 2.37
N PRO A 73 1.40 16.60 1.69
CA PRO A 73 2.53 15.88 2.25
C PRO A 73 3.11 16.46 3.53
#